data_AF-A0A3D3GYU3-F1
#
_entry.id   AF-A0A3D3GYU3-F1
#
_cell.length_a   1.000
_cell.length_b   1.000
_cell.length_c   1.000
_cell.angle_alpha   90.00
_cell.angle_beta   90.00
_cell.angle_gamma   90.00
#
_symmetry.space_group_name_H-M   'P 1'
#
loop_
_entity.id
_entity.type
_entity.pdbx_description
1 polymer ?
#
loop_
_entity_poly.entity_id
_entity_poly.type
_entity_poly.pdbx_seq_one_letter_code
_entity_poly.pdbx_strand_id
1 'polypeptide(L)'
;NVKIAQDDQLVTLTWDKSIEDDVESYRVYRNEVTGGMLKLLATNLTTTSFTETKIGLMKYEYAVVAVRFHKQGNYSEVSTLAGWIEIPGRVEAEWAVTSTGSSLTRTSDVDGGYNFTGAGGISNDALFTYQIEVPEAGVYKLEYRVAAPRDTKGFEVLTNDKKVGAELITTTGGYHEWQTQQGQEIQLKKGKNTVTLKSLDNNWKLNWLTLTKS
;
A
#
# COMPACT_ATOMS: atom_id res chain seq x y z
N ASN A 1 -26.33 -0.06 -8.26
CA ASN A 1 -24.97 0.52 -8.41
C ASN A 1 -24.39 0.82 -7.05
N VAL A 2 -23.07 0.72 -6.88
CA VAL A 2 -22.37 1.09 -5.64
C VAL A 2 -21.49 2.30 -5.91
N LYS A 3 -21.48 3.26 -4.99
CA LYS A 3 -20.67 4.48 -5.03
C LYS A 3 -19.83 4.56 -3.78
N ILE A 4 -18.65 5.16 -3.89
CA ILE A 4 -17.74 5.40 -2.79
C ILE A 4 -17.43 6.90 -2.70
N ALA A 5 -17.45 7.43 -1.49
CA ALA A 5 -16.93 8.75 -1.15
C ALA A 5 -15.89 8.57 -0.04
N GLN A 6 -14.79 9.32 -0.11
CA GLN A 6 -13.73 9.28 0.90
C GLN A 6 -13.25 10.67 1.25
N ASP A 7 -12.82 10.83 2.49
CA ASP A 7 -11.97 11.92 2.96
C ASP A 7 -10.84 11.35 3.83
N ASP A 8 -10.06 12.21 4.48
CA ASP A 8 -8.90 11.81 5.29
C ASP A 8 -9.26 10.97 6.54
N GLN A 9 -10.53 10.91 6.93
CA GLN A 9 -10.98 10.25 8.16
C GLN A 9 -12.00 9.14 7.93
N LEU A 10 -12.76 9.18 6.85
CA LEU A 10 -13.83 8.22 6.59
C LEU A 10 -13.96 7.80 5.12
N VAL A 11 -14.49 6.60 4.94
CA VAL A 11 -15.01 6.09 3.66
C VAL A 11 -16.48 5.78 3.83
N THR A 12 -17.29 6.29 2.91
CA THR A 12 -18.73 6.02 2.84
C THR A 12 -19.06 5.29 1.55
N LEU A 13 -19.63 4.11 1.68
CA LEU A 13 -20.25 3.34 0.60
C LEU A 13 -21.75 3.63 0.59
N THR A 14 -22.28 3.93 -0.59
CA THR A 14 -23.73 4.02 -0.82
C THR A 14 -24.11 3.16 -2.00
N TRP A 15 -25.29 2.57 -1.98
CA TRP A 15 -25.77 1.76 -3.10
C TRP A 15 -27.26 1.92 -3.35
N ASP A 16 -27.68 1.55 -4.56
CA ASP A 16 -29.10 1.49 -4.89
C ASP A 16 -29.73 0.29 -4.17
N LYS A 17 -30.95 0.49 -3.65
CA LYS A 17 -31.74 -0.63 -3.12
C LYS A 17 -31.97 -1.66 -4.24
N SER A 18 -31.85 -2.94 -3.91
CA SER A 18 -32.21 -4.03 -4.82
C SER A 18 -33.63 -3.86 -5.34
N ILE A 19 -33.83 -4.15 -6.62
CA ILE A 19 -35.15 -4.22 -7.25
C ILE A 19 -35.89 -5.53 -6.92
N GLU A 20 -35.15 -6.54 -6.45
CA GLU A 20 -35.71 -7.81 -5.99
C GLU A 20 -36.25 -7.62 -4.58
N ASP A 21 -37.55 -7.83 -4.38
CA ASP A 21 -38.24 -7.64 -3.11
C ASP A 21 -37.85 -8.68 -2.03
N ASP A 22 -37.22 -9.79 -2.45
CA ASP A 22 -36.75 -10.88 -1.58
C ASP A 22 -35.36 -10.64 -0.98
N VAL A 23 -34.72 -9.49 -1.26
CA VAL A 23 -33.44 -9.13 -0.64
C VAL A 23 -33.66 -8.67 0.80
N GLU A 24 -33.11 -9.44 1.73
CA GLU A 24 -33.27 -9.27 3.18
C GLU A 24 -32.24 -8.31 3.75
N SER A 25 -31.02 -8.31 3.20
CA SER A 25 -29.91 -7.51 3.71
C SER A 25 -28.75 -7.38 2.73
N TYR A 26 -27.73 -6.61 3.14
CA TYR A 26 -26.46 -6.48 2.44
C TYR A 26 -25.29 -6.89 3.34
N ARG A 27 -24.20 -7.27 2.68
CA ARG A 27 -22.88 -7.45 3.30
C ARG A 27 -21.87 -6.53 2.61
N VAL A 28 -20.94 -6.00 3.40
CA VAL A 28 -19.80 -5.21 2.93
C VAL A 28 -18.53 -5.99 3.20
N TYR A 29 -17.69 -6.06 2.20
CA TYR A 29 -16.36 -6.67 2.25
C TYR A 29 -15.30 -5.64 1.90
N ARG A 30 -14.09 -5.84 2.40
CA ARG A 30 -12.90 -5.07 2.04
C ARG A 30 -11.66 -5.95 2.07
N ASN A 31 -10.69 -5.68 1.21
CA ASN A 31 -9.37 -6.26 1.33
C ASN A 31 -8.57 -5.61 2.50
N GLU A 32 -7.55 -6.30 3.01
CA GLU A 32 -6.56 -5.65 3.91
C GLU A 32 -5.45 -4.96 3.13
N VAL A 33 -5.18 -5.46 1.93
CA VAL A 33 -4.16 -4.98 1.00
C VAL A 33 -4.71 -5.05 -0.42
N THR A 34 -4.28 -4.14 -1.29
CA THR A 34 -4.70 -4.13 -2.71
C THR A 34 -4.46 -5.48 -3.38
N GLY A 35 -5.46 -6.03 -4.07
CA GLY A 35 -5.39 -7.34 -4.71
C GLY A 35 -5.44 -8.54 -3.73
N GLY A 36 -5.59 -8.28 -2.43
CA GLY A 36 -5.72 -9.31 -1.40
C GLY A 36 -7.14 -9.89 -1.30
N MET A 37 -7.29 -10.91 -0.46
CA MET A 37 -8.59 -11.53 -0.21
C MET A 37 -9.55 -10.55 0.48
N LEU A 38 -10.75 -10.41 -0.07
CA LEU A 38 -11.85 -9.68 0.55
C LEU A 38 -12.27 -10.34 1.86
N LYS A 39 -12.34 -9.55 2.94
CA LYS A 39 -12.82 -9.96 4.26
C LYS A 39 -14.15 -9.27 4.55
N LEU A 40 -15.04 -9.99 5.23
CA LEU A 40 -16.34 -9.46 5.66
C LEU A 40 -16.13 -8.37 6.71
N LEU A 41 -16.59 -7.15 6.43
CA LEU A 41 -16.57 -6.02 7.36
C LEU A 41 -17.90 -5.85 8.09
N ALA A 42 -19.02 -6.01 7.37
CA ALA A 42 -20.35 -5.84 7.91
C ALA A 42 -21.35 -6.79 7.25
N THR A 43 -22.35 -7.23 8.01
CA THR A 43 -23.44 -8.10 7.55
C THR A 43 -24.77 -7.63 8.13
N ASN A 44 -25.87 -8.15 7.59
CA ASN A 44 -27.23 -7.89 8.05
C ASN A 44 -27.60 -6.39 7.97
N LEU A 45 -27.00 -5.68 7.02
CA LEU A 45 -27.31 -4.27 6.77
C LEU A 45 -28.65 -4.18 6.04
N THR A 46 -29.61 -3.45 6.61
CA THR A 46 -30.92 -3.21 6.00
C THR A 46 -31.02 -1.84 5.32
N THR A 47 -30.09 -0.93 5.64
CA THR A 47 -29.90 0.34 4.96
C THR A 47 -28.97 0.20 3.75
N THR A 48 -29.00 1.17 2.84
CA THR A 48 -28.18 1.16 1.63
C THR A 48 -26.92 2.04 1.74
N SER A 49 -26.34 2.08 2.93
CA SER A 49 -25.15 2.87 3.26
C SER A 49 -24.32 2.15 4.31
N PHE A 50 -22.99 2.34 4.22
CA PHE A 50 -22.01 1.90 5.21
C PHE A 50 -20.90 2.93 5.31
N THR A 51 -20.52 3.30 6.53
CA THR A 51 -19.43 4.24 6.79
C THR A 51 -18.39 3.58 7.67
N GLU A 52 -17.12 3.71 7.26
CA GLU A 52 -15.95 3.26 8.01
C GLU A 52 -15.07 4.47 8.35
N THR A 53 -14.58 4.51 9.59
CA THR A 53 -13.68 5.56 10.09
C THR A 53 -12.24 5.03 10.24
N LYS A 54 -11.24 5.91 10.22
CA LYS A 54 -9.80 5.60 10.40
C LYS A 54 -9.23 4.75 9.27
N ILE A 55 -9.43 5.22 8.05
CA ILE A 55 -8.90 4.59 6.83
C ILE A 55 -7.39 4.87 6.75
N GLY A 56 -6.58 3.86 6.45
CA GLY A 56 -5.15 4.04 6.22
C GLY A 56 -4.84 4.72 4.87
N LEU A 57 -3.56 4.95 4.59
CA LEU A 57 -3.12 5.60 3.34
C LEU A 57 -3.19 4.68 2.10
N MET A 58 -3.60 3.43 2.28
CA MET A 58 -3.65 2.42 1.24
C MET A 58 -4.86 2.58 0.32
N LYS A 59 -4.74 2.07 -0.90
CA LYS A 59 -5.90 1.79 -1.74
C LYS A 59 -6.61 0.52 -1.24
N TYR A 60 -7.85 0.70 -0.79
CA TYR A 60 -8.74 -0.38 -0.38
C TYR A 60 -9.75 -0.69 -1.48
N GLU A 61 -10.01 -1.98 -1.69
CA GLU A 61 -11.05 -2.47 -2.59
C GLU A 61 -12.21 -2.95 -1.73
N TYR A 62 -13.40 -2.44 -2.01
CA TYR A 62 -14.63 -2.77 -1.32
C TYR A 62 -15.60 -3.47 -2.26
N ALA A 63 -16.41 -4.34 -1.67
CA ALA A 63 -17.51 -4.97 -2.36
C ALA A 63 -18.76 -5.00 -1.48
N VAL A 64 -19.91 -4.74 -2.10
CA VAL A 64 -21.22 -4.89 -1.50
C VAL A 64 -21.95 -6.01 -2.23
N VAL A 65 -22.57 -6.91 -1.47
CA VAL A 65 -23.43 -7.97 -2.02
C VAL A 65 -24.81 -7.89 -1.37
N ALA A 66 -25.84 -8.15 -2.17
CA ALA A 66 -27.18 -8.42 -1.66
C ALA A 66 -27.27 -9.86 -1.12
N VAL A 67 -28.11 -10.06 -0.11
CA VAL A 67 -28.38 -11.37 0.51
C VAL A 67 -29.88 -11.65 0.49
N ARG A 68 -30.25 -12.84 0.00
CA ARG A 68 -31.62 -13.37 0.02
C ARG A 68 -31.62 -14.84 0.40
N PHE A 69 -32.54 -15.31 1.24
CA PHE A 69 -32.64 -16.72 1.65
C PHE A 69 -31.27 -17.34 2.04
N HIS A 70 -30.48 -16.58 2.81
CA HIS A 70 -29.10 -16.91 3.20
C HIS A 70 -28.07 -17.09 2.06
N LYS A 71 -28.42 -16.80 0.81
CA LYS A 71 -27.53 -16.79 -0.35
C LYS A 71 -27.07 -15.37 -0.66
N GLN A 72 -25.79 -15.21 -0.96
CA GLN A 72 -25.23 -13.94 -1.44
C GLN A 72 -25.27 -13.86 -2.97
N GLY A 73 -25.44 -12.65 -3.48
CA GLY A 73 -25.30 -12.33 -4.90
C GLY A 73 -23.84 -12.10 -5.33
N ASN A 74 -23.70 -11.48 -6.50
CA ASN A 74 -22.40 -11.08 -7.05
C ASN A 74 -21.78 -9.91 -6.27
N TYR A 75 -20.45 -9.87 -6.23
CA TYR A 75 -19.68 -8.75 -5.70
C TYR A 75 -19.79 -7.54 -6.61
N SER A 76 -20.10 -6.38 -6.04
CA SER A 76 -19.76 -5.11 -6.65
C SER A 76 -18.26 -4.85 -6.56
N GLU A 77 -17.76 -3.88 -7.33
CA GLU A 77 -16.35 -3.48 -7.27
C GLU A 77 -16.26 -1.95 -7.16
N VAL A 78 -15.77 -1.46 -6.02
CA VAL A 78 -15.42 -0.05 -5.84
C VAL A 78 -14.11 0.04 -5.06
N SER A 79 -13.36 1.12 -5.19
CA SER A 79 -12.09 1.28 -4.46
C SER A 79 -11.84 2.71 -4.03
N THR A 80 -11.07 2.87 -2.96
CA THR A 80 -10.56 4.17 -2.53
C THR A 80 -9.43 4.64 -3.45
N LEU A 81 -9.06 5.91 -3.33
CA LEU A 81 -7.77 6.42 -3.76
C LEU A 81 -6.78 6.26 -2.60
N ALA A 82 -5.53 5.91 -2.92
CA ALA A 82 -4.43 5.94 -1.96
C ALA A 82 -4.16 7.40 -1.53
N GLY A 83 -3.75 7.57 -0.27
CA GLY A 83 -3.45 8.86 0.33
C GLY A 83 -2.08 9.42 -0.07
N TRP A 84 -1.83 10.67 0.32
CA TRP A 84 -0.52 11.31 0.24
C TRP A 84 0.20 11.13 1.57
N ILE A 85 1.45 10.66 1.53
CA ILE A 85 2.22 10.41 2.75
C ILE A 85 2.94 11.68 3.15
N GLU A 86 2.68 12.17 4.36
CA GLU A 86 3.35 13.35 4.92
C GLU A 86 4.82 13.03 5.24
N ILE A 87 5.73 13.86 4.74
CA ILE A 87 7.18 13.76 4.94
C ILE A 87 7.67 15.03 5.66
N PRO A 88 8.63 14.99 6.61
CA PRO A 88 9.48 13.86 6.97
C PRO A 88 8.77 12.77 7.76
N GLY A 89 9.12 11.51 7.49
CA GLY A 89 8.47 10.37 8.14
C GLY A 89 8.82 9.02 7.54
N ARG A 90 8.20 7.99 8.12
CA ARG A 90 8.24 6.61 7.63
C ARG A 90 7.21 6.42 6.52
N VAL A 91 7.55 5.63 5.53
CA VAL A 91 6.74 5.22 4.39
C VAL A 91 6.74 3.70 4.37
N GLU A 92 5.60 3.10 4.72
CA GLU A 92 5.46 1.64 4.72
C GLU A 92 5.38 1.08 3.30
N ALA A 93 5.87 -0.14 3.08
CA ALA A 93 5.81 -0.81 1.78
C ALA A 93 4.36 -0.85 1.24
N GLU A 94 3.40 -1.17 2.09
CA GLU A 94 1.98 -1.25 1.72
C GLU A 94 1.35 0.06 1.27
N TRP A 95 2.01 1.21 1.45
CA TRP A 95 1.49 2.52 1.03
C TRP A 95 1.81 2.88 -0.42
N ALA A 96 2.46 1.99 -1.17
CA ALA A 96 2.68 2.21 -2.60
C ALA A 96 1.36 2.34 -3.36
N VAL A 97 1.22 3.37 -4.19
CA VAL A 97 0.06 3.56 -5.06
C VAL A 97 0.10 2.61 -6.27
N THR A 98 1.29 2.23 -6.70
CA THR A 98 1.50 1.18 -7.71
C THR A 98 2.68 0.30 -7.32
N SER A 99 2.54 -1.00 -7.55
CA SER A 99 3.60 -1.99 -7.34
C SER A 99 3.59 -3.05 -8.44
N THR A 100 4.75 -3.44 -8.95
CA THR A 100 4.92 -4.54 -9.92
C THR A 100 6.05 -5.47 -9.49
N GLY A 101 6.05 -6.71 -10.00
CA GLY A 101 7.17 -7.64 -9.78
C GLY A 101 7.35 -8.10 -8.33
N SER A 102 6.32 -7.98 -7.50
CA SER A 102 6.34 -8.36 -6.10
C SER A 102 4.97 -8.82 -5.61
N SER A 103 4.93 -9.32 -4.40
CA SER A 103 3.74 -9.55 -3.58
C SER A 103 3.90 -8.82 -2.25
N LEU A 104 2.79 -8.37 -1.70
CA LEU A 104 2.73 -7.76 -0.38
C LEU A 104 2.28 -8.83 0.63
N THR A 105 3.10 -9.09 1.65
CA THR A 105 2.84 -10.14 2.65
C THR A 105 3.08 -9.60 4.06
N ARG A 106 2.53 -10.25 5.09
CA ARG A 106 2.88 -9.91 6.47
C ARG A 106 4.38 -10.09 6.68
N THR A 107 5.00 -9.10 7.29
CA THR A 107 6.44 -9.16 7.60
C THR A 107 6.70 -9.95 8.89
N SER A 108 7.91 -10.49 8.99
CA SER A 108 8.45 -11.11 10.21
C SER A 108 9.31 -10.15 11.04
N ASP A 109 9.36 -8.87 10.66
CA ASP A 109 10.08 -7.83 11.38
C ASP A 109 9.37 -7.42 12.69
N VAL A 110 10.07 -6.71 13.56
CA VAL A 110 9.65 -6.45 14.96
C VAL A 110 8.36 -5.63 15.10
N ASP A 111 8.06 -4.76 14.14
CA ASP A 111 6.87 -3.88 14.18
C ASP A 111 5.63 -4.50 13.52
N GLY A 112 5.78 -5.69 12.90
CA GLY A 112 4.74 -6.26 12.05
C GLY A 112 4.46 -5.37 10.83
N GLY A 113 3.21 -5.39 10.35
CA GLY A 113 2.82 -4.74 9.09
C GLY A 113 3.04 -5.64 7.87
N TYR A 114 3.37 -5.04 6.73
CA TYR A 114 3.60 -5.75 5.49
C TYR A 114 4.95 -5.42 4.87
N ASN A 115 5.42 -6.29 3.99
CA ASN A 115 6.63 -6.07 3.21
C ASN A 115 6.42 -6.52 1.76
N PHE A 116 7.15 -5.91 0.83
CA PHE A 116 7.29 -6.44 -0.52
C PHE A 116 8.26 -7.62 -0.55
N THR A 117 7.86 -8.69 -1.26
CA THR A 117 8.61 -9.94 -1.43
C THR A 117 8.16 -10.69 -2.69
N GLY A 118 8.61 -11.92 -2.89
CA GLY A 118 8.21 -12.85 -3.94
C GLY A 118 8.91 -14.20 -3.75
N ALA A 119 8.75 -15.10 -4.72
CA ALA A 119 9.48 -16.37 -4.76
C ALA A 119 10.97 -16.10 -5.06
N GLY A 120 11.76 -15.86 -4.00
CA GLY A 120 13.13 -15.35 -4.10
C GLY A 120 13.27 -13.84 -3.83
N GLY A 121 12.33 -13.25 -3.11
CA GLY A 121 12.28 -11.80 -2.86
C GLY A 121 11.62 -11.03 -4.00
N ILE A 122 11.80 -9.72 -3.99
CA ILE A 122 11.35 -8.79 -5.03
C ILE A 122 12.00 -9.19 -6.37
N SER A 123 11.26 -9.09 -7.47
CA SER A 123 11.77 -9.41 -8.81
C SER A 123 12.73 -8.33 -9.32
N ASN A 124 13.59 -8.70 -10.28
CA ASN A 124 14.32 -7.72 -11.07
C ASN A 124 13.34 -6.79 -11.80
N ASP A 125 13.67 -5.50 -11.91
CA ASP A 125 12.83 -4.45 -12.52
C ASP A 125 11.46 -4.21 -11.85
N ALA A 126 11.21 -4.77 -10.66
CA ALA A 126 10.05 -4.43 -9.86
C ALA A 126 10.00 -2.91 -9.59
N LEU A 127 8.80 -2.33 -9.63
CA LEU A 127 8.57 -0.90 -9.42
C LEU A 127 7.64 -0.69 -8.23
N PHE A 128 7.96 0.28 -7.39
CA PHE A 128 7.13 0.72 -6.27
C PHE A 128 7.02 2.23 -6.31
N THR A 129 5.82 2.77 -6.56
CA THR A 129 5.61 4.22 -6.59
C THR A 129 4.85 4.65 -5.35
N TYR A 130 5.39 5.63 -4.66
CA TYR A 130 4.78 6.32 -3.53
C TYR A 130 4.46 7.76 -3.92
N GLN A 131 3.40 8.30 -3.32
CA GLN A 131 3.01 9.69 -3.47
C GLN A 131 3.12 10.37 -2.10
N ILE A 132 3.92 11.42 -2.05
CA ILE A 132 4.32 12.10 -0.81
C ILE A 132 3.98 13.57 -0.85
N GLU A 133 3.62 14.13 0.30
CA GLU A 133 3.41 15.56 0.51
C GLU A 133 4.51 16.11 1.43
N VAL A 134 5.20 17.13 0.93
CA VAL A 134 6.42 17.67 1.54
C VAL A 134 6.16 19.13 1.95
N PRO A 135 6.14 19.49 3.23
CA PRO A 135 5.78 20.83 3.69
C PRO A 135 6.86 21.88 3.34
N GLU A 136 8.12 21.46 3.23
CA GLU A 136 9.27 22.33 2.99
C GLU A 136 10.21 21.72 1.94
N ALA A 137 10.59 22.49 0.92
CA ALA A 137 11.58 22.03 -0.05
C ALA A 137 12.95 21.86 0.64
N GLY A 138 13.72 20.86 0.24
CA GLY A 138 15.05 20.66 0.78
C GLY A 138 15.62 19.26 0.53
N VAL A 139 16.73 18.99 1.22
CA VAL A 139 17.41 17.71 1.22
C VAL A 139 16.79 16.80 2.27
N TYR A 140 16.49 15.58 1.87
CA TYR A 140 15.96 14.54 2.74
C TYR A 140 16.84 13.31 2.67
N LYS A 141 17.25 12.81 3.83
CA LYS A 141 18.01 11.57 3.98
C LYS A 141 17.09 10.36 3.85
N LEU A 142 17.46 9.43 2.97
CA LEU A 142 16.81 8.14 2.82
C LEU A 142 17.40 7.12 3.80
N GLU A 143 16.54 6.39 4.50
CA GLU A 143 16.90 5.11 5.12
C GLU A 143 15.88 4.05 4.70
N TYR A 144 16.27 2.79 4.67
CA TYR A 144 15.38 1.71 4.24
C TYR A 144 15.58 0.44 5.06
N ARG A 145 14.48 -0.22 5.37
CA ARG A 145 14.43 -1.46 6.13
C ARG A 145 14.23 -2.63 5.19
N VAL A 146 15.26 -3.46 5.10
CA VAL A 146 15.35 -4.53 4.10
C VAL A 146 15.79 -5.85 4.73
N ALA A 147 15.52 -6.94 4.02
CA ALA A 147 16.08 -8.26 4.30
C ALA A 147 16.64 -8.86 3.01
N ALA A 148 17.89 -9.35 3.05
CA ALA A 148 18.59 -9.92 1.90
C ALA A 148 19.57 -11.02 2.36
N PRO A 149 19.53 -12.24 1.79
CA PRO A 149 20.48 -13.30 2.11
C PRO A 149 21.88 -13.10 1.51
N ARG A 150 22.06 -12.11 0.63
CA ARG A 150 23.33 -11.76 -0.02
C ARG A 150 23.36 -10.27 -0.35
N ASP A 151 24.54 -9.75 -0.67
CA ASP A 151 24.66 -8.44 -1.31
C ASP A 151 23.94 -8.46 -2.67
N THR A 152 23.28 -7.36 -3.01
CA THR A 152 22.53 -7.19 -4.26
C THR A 152 22.87 -5.87 -4.92
N LYS A 153 22.46 -5.70 -6.18
CA LYS A 153 22.54 -4.39 -6.87
C LYS A 153 21.53 -3.36 -6.35
N GLY A 154 20.70 -3.73 -5.38
CA GLY A 154 19.71 -2.88 -4.72
C GLY A 154 18.68 -2.31 -5.67
N PHE A 155 18.49 -0.99 -5.65
CA PHE A 155 17.42 -0.31 -6.38
C PHE A 155 17.81 1.10 -6.83
N GLU A 156 17.22 1.58 -7.92
CA GLU A 156 17.24 2.99 -8.31
C GLU A 156 16.16 3.76 -7.56
N VAL A 157 16.47 5.00 -7.21
CA VAL A 157 15.51 5.97 -6.67
C VAL A 157 15.20 6.99 -7.74
N LEU A 158 13.92 7.19 -8.02
CA LEU A 158 13.43 8.25 -8.88
C LEU A 158 12.54 9.19 -8.08
N THR A 159 12.65 10.50 -8.32
CA THR A 159 11.70 11.49 -7.83
C THR A 159 11.06 12.22 -8.99
N ASN A 160 9.73 12.29 -9.00
CA ASN A 160 8.98 12.91 -10.11
C ASN A 160 9.46 12.38 -11.49
N ASP A 161 9.57 11.05 -11.60
CA ASP A 161 10.03 10.29 -12.77
C ASP A 161 11.48 10.55 -13.22
N LYS A 162 12.28 11.24 -12.41
CA LYS A 162 13.70 11.47 -12.69
C LYS A 162 14.57 10.66 -11.74
N LYS A 163 15.49 9.88 -12.31
CA LYS A 163 16.49 9.15 -11.53
C LYS A 163 17.35 10.12 -10.71
N VAL A 164 17.42 9.86 -9.41
CA VAL A 164 18.25 10.57 -8.45
C VAL A 164 19.56 9.82 -8.22
N GLY A 165 19.48 8.49 -8.08
CA GLY A 165 20.64 7.64 -7.90
C GLY A 165 20.26 6.18 -7.71
N ALA A 166 21.17 5.38 -7.16
CA ALA A 166 20.93 3.97 -6.85
C ALA A 166 21.54 3.62 -5.49
N GLU A 167 20.83 2.77 -4.75
CA GLU A 167 21.27 2.21 -3.48
C GLU A 167 21.72 0.77 -3.67
N LEU A 168 22.79 0.39 -2.97
CA LEU A 168 23.15 -1.01 -2.81
C LEU A 168 22.44 -1.58 -1.59
N ILE A 169 22.07 -2.86 -1.64
CA ILE A 169 21.60 -3.58 -0.47
C ILE A 169 22.68 -4.58 -0.07
N THR A 170 23.24 -4.39 1.11
CA THR A 170 24.16 -5.37 1.69
C THR A 170 23.40 -6.50 2.36
N THR A 171 24.02 -7.67 2.47
CA THR A 171 23.45 -8.83 3.15
C THR A 171 23.03 -8.49 4.57
N THR A 172 21.88 -9.01 4.97
CA THR A 172 21.33 -8.86 6.32
C THR A 172 21.39 -10.16 7.11
N GLY A 173 21.81 -11.26 6.48
CA GLY A 173 21.89 -12.60 7.07
C GLY A 173 20.80 -13.56 6.60
N GLY A 174 19.75 -13.09 5.93
CA GLY A 174 18.70 -13.97 5.42
C GLY A 174 17.41 -13.24 5.04
N TYR A 175 16.44 -14.01 4.56
CA TYR A 175 15.12 -13.49 4.16
C TYR A 175 14.21 -13.05 5.32
N HIS A 176 14.61 -13.33 6.56
CA HIS A 176 13.88 -12.98 7.78
C HIS A 176 14.73 -12.17 8.76
N GLU A 177 15.97 -11.85 8.37
CA GLU A 177 16.86 -11.00 9.13
C GLU A 177 16.75 -9.59 8.57
N TRP A 178 16.12 -8.69 9.32
CA TRP A 178 15.82 -7.34 8.86
C TRP A 178 16.86 -6.35 9.39
N GLN A 179 17.39 -5.50 8.50
CA GLN A 179 18.33 -4.43 8.86
C GLN A 179 17.92 -3.11 8.23
N THR A 180 18.20 -2.02 8.95
CA THR A 180 18.03 -0.66 8.42
C THR A 180 19.35 -0.25 7.81
N GLN A 181 19.32 0.12 6.54
CA GLN A 181 20.47 0.60 5.79
C GLN A 181 20.28 2.08 5.45
N GLN A 182 21.41 2.78 5.41
CA GLN A 182 21.48 4.21 5.17
C GLN A 182 21.63 4.42 3.66
N GLY A 183 20.78 5.29 3.09
CA GLY A 183 20.82 5.63 1.68
C GLY A 183 21.37 7.03 1.43
N GLN A 184 21.27 7.45 0.17
CA GLN A 184 21.67 8.78 -0.28
C GLN A 184 20.71 9.87 0.19
N GLU A 185 21.13 11.10 -0.01
CA GLU A 185 20.29 12.28 0.16
C GLU A 185 19.50 12.59 -1.13
N ILE A 186 18.24 12.95 -0.97
CA ILE A 186 17.30 13.20 -2.06
C ILE A 186 16.77 14.63 -1.94
N GLN A 187 16.82 15.38 -3.05
CA GLN A 187 16.21 16.70 -3.13
C GLN A 187 14.70 16.57 -3.41
N LEU A 188 13.88 17.13 -2.52
CA LEU A 188 12.42 17.15 -2.66
C LEU A 188 11.90 18.58 -2.75
N LYS A 189 10.87 18.77 -3.59
CA LYS A 189 10.17 20.05 -3.71
C LYS A 189 9.10 20.16 -2.64
N LYS A 190 8.76 21.38 -2.23
CA LYS A 190 7.56 21.62 -1.43
C LYS A 190 6.31 21.19 -2.20
N GLY A 191 5.36 20.58 -1.51
CA GLY A 191 4.10 20.06 -2.02
C GLY A 191 4.20 18.60 -2.44
N LYS A 192 3.39 18.25 -3.43
CA LYS A 192 3.21 16.88 -3.92
C LYS A 192 4.39 16.42 -4.77
N ASN A 193 4.95 15.27 -4.43
CA ASN A 193 6.00 14.59 -5.19
C ASN A 193 5.67 13.10 -5.35
N THR A 194 6.28 12.46 -6.34
CA THR A 194 6.36 11.00 -6.39
C THR A 194 7.76 10.52 -6.05
N VAL A 195 7.85 9.37 -5.37
CA VAL A 195 9.08 8.62 -5.14
C VAL A 195 8.88 7.22 -5.70
N THR A 196 9.71 6.81 -6.65
CA THR A 196 9.66 5.48 -7.24
C THR A 196 10.93 4.73 -6.95
N LEU A 197 10.80 3.52 -6.41
CA LEU A 197 11.91 2.58 -6.28
C LEU A 197 11.84 1.58 -7.42
N LYS A 198 12.94 1.43 -8.17
CA LYS A 198 13.08 0.42 -9.22
C LYS A 198 14.12 -0.61 -8.82
N SER A 199 13.71 -1.85 -8.62
CA SER A 199 14.63 -2.94 -8.29
C SER A 199 15.65 -3.19 -9.41
N LEU A 200 16.92 -3.33 -9.04
CA LEU A 200 18.04 -3.64 -9.94
C LEU A 200 18.53 -5.09 -9.82
N ASP A 201 17.95 -5.86 -8.89
CA ASP A 201 18.30 -7.24 -8.61
C ASP A 201 17.09 -7.98 -8.01
N ASN A 202 17.27 -9.24 -7.66
CA ASN A 202 16.35 -10.01 -6.83
C ASN A 202 17.00 -10.35 -5.48
N ASN A 203 16.42 -11.29 -4.72
CA ASN A 203 16.91 -11.71 -3.40
C ASN A 203 16.94 -10.57 -2.36
N TRP A 204 15.96 -9.68 -2.38
CA TRP A 204 15.78 -8.73 -1.28
C TRP A 204 14.29 -8.48 -1.04
N LYS A 205 13.97 -7.98 0.16
CA LYS A 205 12.63 -7.61 0.59
C LYS A 205 12.66 -6.19 1.13
N LEU A 206 11.56 -5.45 1.00
CA LEU A 206 11.41 -4.09 1.52
C LEU A 206 10.27 -4.05 2.53
N ASN A 207 10.54 -3.60 3.76
CA ASN A 207 9.53 -3.38 4.78
C ASN A 207 9.04 -1.92 4.74
N TRP A 208 9.95 -0.97 4.84
CA TRP A 208 9.64 0.45 4.83
C TRP A 208 10.86 1.27 4.42
N LEU A 209 10.62 2.54 4.10
CA LEU A 209 11.64 3.56 3.97
C LEU A 209 11.34 4.75 4.88
N THR A 210 12.33 5.57 5.19
CA THR A 210 12.14 6.87 5.84
C THR A 210 12.75 7.96 4.98
N LEU A 211 12.12 9.12 5.00
CA LEU A 211 12.66 10.36 4.45
C LEU A 211 12.68 11.36 5.59
N THR A 212 13.87 11.65 6.10
CA THR A 212 14.04 12.63 7.20
C THR A 212 14.73 13.86 6.65
N LYS A 213 14.30 15.05 7.08
CA LYS A 213 14.93 16.28 6.61
C LYS A 213 16.36 16.34 7.17
N SER A 214 17.34 16.54 6.29
CA SER A 214 18.75 16.74 6.67
C SER A 214 18.97 18.08 7.37
#